data_AF-A0AAD3CJJ8-F1
#
_entry.id   AF-A0AAD3CJJ8-F1
#
_cell.length_a   1.000
_cell.length_b   1.000
_cell.length_c   1.000
_cell.angle_alpha   90.00
_cell.angle_beta   90.00
_cell.angle_gamma   90.00
#
_symmetry.space_group_name_H-M   'P 1'
#
loop_
_entity.id
_entity.type
_entity.pdbx_description
1 polymer ?
#
loop_
_entity_poly.entity_id
_entity_poly.type
_entity_poly.pdbx_seq_one_letter_code
_entity_poly.pdbx_strand_id
1 'polypeptide(L)'
;MVHIIAVRKSIEEVNPWIKNLNQNEEYAMHRVCSSFNPLTEIISEIVKRDGLQCFKKENEIGITPVQYLDANPFAEIDQIAIAKKYILEMMSEIL
;
A
#
# COMPACT_ATOMS: atom_id res chain seq x y z
N MET A 1 32.93 -13.26 2.05
CA MET A 1 32.34 -12.11 1.33
C MET A 1 31.52 -12.63 0.13
N VAL A 2 30.36 -13.26 0.38
CA VAL A 2 29.54 -13.90 -0.69
C VAL A 2 28.02 -13.67 -0.49
N HIS A 3 27.59 -12.83 0.46
CA HIS A 3 26.16 -12.67 0.78
C HIS A 3 25.48 -11.44 0.13
N ILE A 4 26.20 -10.60 -0.60
CA ILE A 4 25.63 -9.35 -1.16
C ILE A 4 25.21 -9.48 -2.63
N ILE A 5 25.75 -10.45 -3.38
CA ILE A 5 25.50 -10.58 -4.83
C ILE A 5 24.21 -11.37 -5.13
N ALA A 6 23.81 -12.30 -4.25
CA ALA A 6 22.58 -13.09 -4.44
C ALA A 6 21.30 -12.27 -4.27
N VAL A 7 21.31 -11.24 -3.41
CA VAL A 7 20.13 -10.38 -3.18
C VAL A 7 19.84 -9.51 -4.41
N ARG A 8 20.88 -9.01 -5.10
CA ARG A 8 20.71 -8.19 -6.32
C ARG A 8 20.14 -8.96 -7.52
N LYS A 9 20.53 -10.22 -7.70
CA LYS A 9 20.04 -11.05 -8.83
C LYS A 9 18.55 -11.39 -8.74
N SER A 10 17.98 -11.45 -7.53
CA SER A 10 16.56 -11.77 -7.34
C SER A 10 15.58 -10.63 -7.68
N ILE A 11 16.07 -9.38 -7.72
CA ILE A 11 15.23 -8.20 -8.01
C ILE A 11 15.06 -8.00 -9.53
N GLU A 12 16.01 -8.45 -10.35
CA GLU A 12 15.93 -8.33 -11.81
C GLU A 12 14.92 -9.29 -12.44
N GLU A 13 14.63 -10.42 -11.77
CA GLU A 13 13.59 -11.39 -12.14
C GLU A 13 12.27 -11.18 -11.38
N VAL A 14 11.96 -9.96 -10.93
CA VAL A 14 10.58 -9.62 -10.62
C VAL A 14 9.79 -9.72 -11.92
N ASN A 15 9.08 -10.85 -12.06
CA ASN A 15 8.27 -11.25 -13.21
C ASN A 15 7.63 -10.00 -13.85
N PRO A 16 7.78 -9.77 -15.17
CA PRO A 16 7.17 -8.64 -15.86
C PRO A 16 5.69 -8.42 -15.51
N TRP A 17 4.97 -9.48 -15.16
CA TRP A 17 3.61 -9.42 -14.65
C TRP A 17 3.46 -8.68 -13.31
N ILE A 18 4.36 -8.91 -12.34
CA ILE A 18 4.36 -8.20 -11.05
C ILE A 18 4.66 -6.70 -11.27
N LYS A 19 5.53 -6.36 -12.21
CA LYS A 19 5.82 -4.95 -12.58
C LYS A 19 4.61 -4.23 -13.18
N ASN A 20 3.71 -4.97 -13.82
CA ASN A 20 2.48 -4.45 -14.42
C ASN A 20 1.26 -4.58 -13.51
N LEU A 21 1.41 -5.17 -12.32
CA LEU A 21 0.32 -5.27 -11.36
C LEU A 21 0.01 -3.87 -10.81
N ASN A 22 -1.28 -3.58 -10.61
CA ASN A 22 -1.75 -2.34 -9.97
C ASN A 22 -1.44 -1.04 -10.75
N GLN A 23 -1.23 -1.09 -12.07
CA GLN A 23 -0.94 0.10 -12.89
C GLN A 23 -2.14 1.06 -13.00
N ASN A 24 -3.36 0.54 -12.90
CA ASN A 24 -4.56 1.37 -12.89
C ASN A 24 -4.59 2.27 -11.64
N GLU A 25 -5.04 3.51 -11.77
CA GLU A 25 -5.21 4.47 -10.67
C GLU A 25 -6.12 3.94 -9.56
N GLU A 26 -7.07 3.07 -9.93
CA GLU A 26 -7.95 2.40 -8.99
C GLU A 26 -7.21 1.49 -7.98
N TYR A 27 -5.95 1.15 -8.27
CA TYR A 27 -5.08 0.31 -7.44
C TYR A 27 -3.92 1.12 -6.82
N ALA A 28 -4.03 2.45 -6.75
CA ALA A 28 -3.01 3.30 -6.13
C ALA A 28 -2.64 2.84 -4.71
N MET A 29 -3.63 2.43 -3.91
CA MET A 29 -3.40 1.92 -2.56
C MET A 29 -2.53 0.65 -2.55
N HIS A 30 -2.72 -0.26 -3.51
CA HIS A 30 -1.91 -1.47 -3.62
C HIS A 30 -0.44 -1.13 -3.92
N ARG A 31 -0.20 -0.18 -4.82
CA ARG A 31 1.17 0.24 -5.16
C ARG A 31 1.89 0.76 -3.93
N VAL A 32 1.24 1.64 -3.17
CA VAL A 32 1.84 2.24 -1.96
C VAL A 32 2.08 1.17 -0.89
N CYS A 33 1.09 0.34 -0.59
CA CYS A 33 1.22 -0.71 0.42
C CYS A 33 2.24 -1.81 0.04
N SER A 34 2.43 -2.07 -1.25
CA SER A 34 3.43 -3.02 -1.77
C SER A 34 4.86 -2.46 -1.79
N SER A 35 5.05 -1.17 -1.51
CA SER A 35 6.37 -0.55 -1.50
C SER A 35 7.21 -1.03 -0.31
N PHE A 36 8.54 -0.95 -0.44
CA PHE A 36 9.44 -1.34 0.63
C PHE A 36 9.19 -0.55 1.93
N ASN A 37 8.94 0.76 1.80
CA ASN A 37 8.65 1.66 2.91
C ASN A 37 7.39 2.48 2.60
N PRO A 38 6.20 1.94 2.89
CA PRO A 38 4.95 2.68 2.69
C PRO A 38 4.92 3.91 3.62
N LEU A 39 4.51 5.05 3.07
CA LEU A 39 4.43 6.30 3.84
C LEU A 39 2.99 6.56 4.27
N THR A 40 2.80 6.81 5.56
CA THR A 40 1.49 7.11 6.18
C THR A 40 0.82 8.32 5.53
N GLU A 41 1.58 9.32 5.14
CA GLU A 41 1.08 10.53 4.48
C GLU A 41 0.43 10.20 3.14
N ILE A 42 1.11 9.40 2.30
CA ILE A 42 0.62 8.99 0.98
C ILE A 42 -0.64 8.13 1.13
N ILE A 43 -0.62 7.16 2.07
CA ILE A 43 -1.79 6.33 2.37
C ILE A 43 -2.96 7.22 2.79
N SER A 44 -2.71 8.23 3.64
CA SER A 44 -3.74 9.16 4.10
C SER A 44 -4.35 9.96 2.94
N GLU A 45 -3.53 10.44 1.98
CA GLU A 45 -4.03 11.15 0.80
C GLU A 45 -4.94 10.27 -0.06
N ILE A 46 -4.57 9.01 -0.26
CA ILE A 46 -5.39 8.04 -1.00
C ILE A 46 -6.71 7.77 -0.25
N VAL A 47 -6.67 7.60 1.07
CA VAL A 47 -7.89 7.42 1.89
C VAL A 47 -8.80 8.65 1.82
N LYS A 48 -8.25 9.86 1.79
CA LYS A 48 -9.06 11.08 1.62
C LYS A 48 -9.79 11.09 0.27
N ARG A 49 -9.08 10.74 -0.80
CA ARG A 49 -9.60 10.71 -2.17
C ARG A 49 -10.63 9.59 -2.38
N ASP A 50 -10.30 8.40 -1.91
CA ASP A 50 -10.97 7.15 -2.29
C ASP A 50 -11.77 6.52 -1.15
N GLY A 51 -11.78 7.10 0.05
CA GLY A 51 -12.44 6.57 1.24
C GLY A 51 -11.76 5.34 1.85
N LEU A 52 -12.25 4.88 3.01
CA LEU A 52 -11.66 3.75 3.75
C LEU A 52 -11.79 2.39 3.04
N GLN A 53 -12.69 2.26 2.07
CA GLN A 53 -12.88 1.01 1.33
C GLN A 53 -11.66 0.63 0.47
N CYS A 54 -10.77 1.57 0.16
CA CYS A 54 -9.57 1.29 -0.63
C CYS A 54 -8.67 0.22 0.01
N PHE A 55 -8.68 0.06 1.34
CA PHE A 55 -7.95 -1.01 2.04
C PHE A 55 -8.48 -2.42 1.77
N LYS A 56 -9.75 -2.55 1.37
CA LYS A 56 -10.42 -3.84 1.20
C LYS A 56 -10.60 -4.22 -0.26
N LYS A 57 -10.26 -3.33 -1.19
CA LYS A 57 -10.38 -3.58 -2.61
C LYS A 57 -9.35 -4.61 -3.02
N GLU A 58 -9.77 -5.66 -3.69
CA GLU A 58 -8.86 -6.64 -4.28
C GLU A 58 -8.35 -6.11 -5.64
N ASN A 59 -7.09 -6.43 -5.95
CA ASN A 59 -6.58 -6.27 -7.31
C ASN A 59 -6.95 -7.46 -8.20
N GLU A 60 -6.44 -7.46 -9.43
CA GLU A 60 -6.71 -8.49 -10.45
C GLU A 60 -6.40 -9.94 -10.03
N ILE A 61 -5.68 -10.13 -8.92
CA ILE A 61 -5.29 -11.45 -8.39
C ILE A 61 -5.85 -11.74 -6.99
N GLY A 62 -6.80 -10.95 -6.51
CA GLY A 62 -7.44 -11.19 -5.22
C GLY A 62 -6.59 -10.78 -4.01
N ILE A 63 -5.56 -9.94 -4.19
CA ILE A 63 -4.76 -9.41 -3.07
C ILE A 63 -5.25 -8.01 -2.70
N THR A 64 -5.51 -7.79 -1.42
CA THR A 64 -5.87 -6.48 -0.84
C THR A 64 -4.62 -5.69 -0.40
N PRO A 65 -4.70 -4.35 -0.28
CA PRO A 65 -3.58 -3.56 0.24
C PRO A 65 -3.16 -3.92 1.65
N VAL A 66 -4.10 -4.32 2.50
CA VAL A 66 -3.82 -4.76 3.88
C VAL A 66 -2.91 -5.97 3.90
N GLN A 67 -3.13 -6.93 3.00
CA GLN A 67 -2.26 -8.11 2.89
C GLN A 67 -0.82 -7.75 2.50
N TYR A 68 -0.59 -6.68 1.72
CA TYR A 68 0.77 -6.20 1.46
C TYR A 68 1.42 -5.60 2.70
N LEU A 69 0.67 -4.83 3.50
CA LEU A 69 1.18 -4.25 4.75
C LEU A 69 1.50 -5.36 5.77
N ASP A 70 0.60 -6.32 5.95
CA ASP A 70 0.78 -7.44 6.89
C ASP A 70 1.99 -8.31 6.51
N ALA A 71 2.29 -8.41 5.21
CA ALA A 71 3.44 -9.16 4.71
C ALA A 71 4.75 -8.35 4.72
N ASN A 72 4.70 -7.02 4.91
CA ASN A 72 5.88 -6.16 4.89
C ASN A 72 6.43 -5.94 6.31
N PRO A 73 7.57 -6.56 6.68
CA PRO A 73 8.15 -6.41 8.02
C PRO A 73 8.72 -5.01 8.29
N PHE A 74 8.82 -4.16 7.26
CA PHE A 74 9.29 -2.78 7.36
C PHE A 74 8.14 -1.77 7.37
N ALA A 75 6.89 -2.22 7.21
CA ALA A 75 5.74 -1.33 7.23
C ALA A 75 5.35 -1.00 8.68
N GLU A 76 5.53 0.25 9.08
CA GLU A 76 5.04 0.80 10.36
C GLU A 76 3.73 1.58 10.13
N ILE A 77 2.73 0.91 9.55
CA ILE A 77 1.43 1.53 9.21
C ILE A 77 0.35 1.13 10.22
N ASP A 78 -0.13 2.11 10.99
CA ASP A 78 -1.32 1.96 11.83
C ASP A 78 -2.59 2.38 11.06
N GLN A 79 -3.26 1.39 10.49
CA GLN A 79 -4.51 1.58 9.74
C GLN A 79 -5.63 2.18 10.61
N ILE A 80 -5.65 1.87 11.92
CA ILE A 80 -6.65 2.40 12.84
C ILE A 80 -6.41 3.89 13.07
N ALA A 81 -5.15 4.31 13.24
CA ALA A 81 -4.80 5.71 13.36
C ALA A 81 -5.18 6.50 12.10
N ILE A 82 -4.91 5.95 10.90
CA ILE A 82 -5.31 6.56 9.63
C ILE A 82 -6.84 6.70 9.55
N ALA A 83 -7.59 5.63 9.88
CA ALA A 83 -9.05 5.66 9.85
C ALA A 83 -9.63 6.69 10.84
N LYS A 84 -9.09 6.76 12.06
CA LYS A 84 -9.48 7.76 13.06
C LYS A 84 -9.26 9.17 12.55
N LYS A 85 -8.07 9.45 11.97
CA LYS A 85 -7.74 10.76 11.42
C LYS A 85 -8.73 11.16 10.32
N TYR A 86 -9.00 10.26 9.37
CA TYR A 86 -9.95 10.50 8.28
C TYR A 86 -11.36 10.84 8.79
N ILE A 87 -11.88 10.06 9.75
CA ILE A 87 -13.21 10.31 10.33
C ILE A 87 -13.27 11.66 11.05
N LEU A 88 -12.23 12.01 11.82
CA LEU A 88 -12.17 13.28 12.54
C LEU A 88 -12.14 14.48 11.58
N GLU A 89 -11.35 14.39 10.50
CA GLU A 89 -11.30 15.42 9.47
C GLU A 89 -12.67 15.58 8.77
N MET A 90 -13.32 14.48 8.38
CA MET A 90 -14.67 14.53 7.81
C MET A 90 -15.69 15.19 8.75
N MET A 91 -15.65 14.87 10.05
CA MET A 91 -16.56 15.48 11.02
C MET A 91 -16.30 16.99 11.19
N SER A 92 -15.04 17.44 11.07
CA SER A 92 -14.69 18.86 11.17
C SER A 92 -15.13 19.69 9.96
N GLU A 93 -15.27 19.08 8.78
CA GLU A 93 -15.76 19.75 7.57
C GLU A 93 -17.29 19.88 7.52
N ILE A 94 -18.00 19.13 8.37
CA ILE A 94 -19.48 19.10 8.43
C ILE A 94 -20.03 20.11 9.46
N LEU A 95 -19.21 20.56 10.42
CA LEU A 95 -19.57 21.51 11.48
C LEU A 95 -19.33 22.96 11.07
#